data_AF-A0A849G9A4-F1
#
_entry.id   AF-A0A849G9A4-F1
#
_cell.length_a   1.000
_cell.length_b   1.000
_cell.length_c   1.000
_cell.angle_alpha   90.00
_cell.angle_beta   90.00
_cell.angle_gamma   90.00
#
_symmetry.space_group_name_H-M   'P 1'
#
loop_
_entity.id
_entity.type
_entity.pdbx_description
1 polymer ?
#
loop_
_entity_poly.entity_id
_entity_poly.type
_entity_poly.pdbx_seq_one_letter_code
_entity_poly.pdbx_strand_id
1 'polypeptide(L)' 'MDTSKQIVIIGANFAGLTTALRLSERHDVVIIDPSPRFEFLHNIHELISGVKSPD' A
#
# COMPACT_ATOMS: atom_id res chain seq x y z
N MET A 1 30.39 -1.25 -2.45
CA MET A 1 29.58 -0.09 -2.85
C MET A 1 28.14 -0.48 -2.64
N ASP A 2 27.38 0.32 -1.91
CA ASP A 2 25.94 0.14 -1.79
C ASP A 2 25.30 0.47 -3.15
N THR A 3 24.64 -0.52 -3.74
CA THR A 3 23.98 -0.40 -5.06
C THR A 3 22.47 -0.16 -4.90
N SER A 4 21.99 -0.06 -3.66
CA SER A 4 20.58 0.20 -3.40
C SER A 4 20.21 1.61 -3.90
N LYS A 5 19.05 1.70 -4.53
CA LYS A 5 18.47 2.97 -4.99
C LYS A 5 17.41 3.41 -3.98
N GLN A 6 17.22 4.72 -3.88
CA GLN A 6 16.08 5.29 -3.17
C GLN A 6 14.91 5.42 -4.14
N ILE A 7 13.76 4.85 -3.77
CA ILE A 7 12.57 4.78 -4.62
C ILE A 7 11.38 5.37 -3.87
N VAL A 8 10.70 6.32 -4.52
CA VAL A 8 9.45 6.89 -4.00
C VAL A 8 8.27 6.34 -4.80
N ILE A 9 7.27 5.84 -4.10
CA ILE A 9 6.01 5.36 -4.67
C ILE A 9 4.89 6.27 -4.17
N ILE A 10 4.08 6.81 -5.10
CA ILE A 10 2.92 7.63 -4.78
C ILE A 10 1.66 6.77 -4.91
N GLY A 11 0.90 6.67 -3.84
CA GLY A 11 -0.28 5.81 -3.70
C GLY A 11 0.05 4.47 -3.06
N ALA A 12 -0.69 4.09 -2.01
CA ALA A 12 -0.53 2.87 -1.21
C ALA A 12 -1.75 1.93 -1.33
N ASN A 13 -2.41 1.92 -2.48
CA ASN A 13 -3.40 0.88 -2.78
C ASN A 13 -2.70 -0.39 -3.32
N PHE A 14 -3.42 -1.29 -3.96
CA PHE A 14 -2.92 -2.58 -4.46
C PHE A 14 -1.57 -2.51 -5.17
N ALA A 15 -1.49 -1.71 -6.24
CA ALA A 15 -0.29 -1.64 -7.07
C ALA A 15 0.88 -1.01 -6.31
N GLY A 16 0.62 0.04 -5.53
CA GLY A 16 1.64 0.75 -4.77
C GLY A 16 2.28 -0.13 -3.70
N LEU A 17 1.45 -0.75 -2.86
CA LEU A 17 1.93 -1.68 -1.82
C LEU A 17 2.61 -2.91 -2.42
N THR A 18 2.04 -3.52 -3.47
CA THR A 18 2.66 -4.69 -4.12
C THR A 18 4.02 -4.35 -4.72
N THR A 19 4.12 -3.18 -5.35
CA THR A 19 5.39 -2.68 -5.90
C THR A 19 6.40 -2.43 -4.79
N ALA A 20 5.98 -1.77 -3.71
CA ALA A 20 6.84 -1.46 -2.58
C ALA A 20 7.41 -2.73 -1.93
N LEU A 21 6.54 -3.72 -1.64
CA LEU A 21 6.93 -5.00 -1.05
C LEU A 21 8.01 -5.72 -1.86
N ARG A 22 7.90 -5.70 -3.20
CA ARG A 22 8.88 -6.33 -4.09
C ARG A 22 10.19 -5.55 -4.16
N LEU A 23 10.12 -4.22 -4.21
CA LEU A 23 11.31 -3.38 -4.36
C LEU A 23 12.11 -3.26 -3.05
N SER A 24 11.43 -3.33 -1.90
CA SER A 24 12.05 -3.23 -0.57
C SER A 24 13.01 -4.38 -0.25
N GLU A 25 12.99 -5.47 -1.03
CA GLU A 25 13.97 -6.57 -0.89
C GLU A 25 15.41 -6.13 -1.22
N ARG A 26 15.57 -5.06 -2.01
CA ARG A 26 16.87 -4.64 -2.58
C ARG A 26 17.11 -3.14 -2.57
N HIS A 27 16.11 -2.35 -2.25
CA HIS A 27 16.12 -0.89 -2.38
C HIS A 27 15.49 -0.25 -1.15
N ASP A 28 15.86 0.99 -0.88
CA ASP A 28 15.22 1.82 0.12
C ASP A 28 13.95 2.44 -0.50
N VAL A 29 12.78 2.10 0.05
CA VAL A 29 11.48 2.44 -0.55
C VAL A 29 10.66 3.27 0.42
N VAL A 30 10.21 4.43 -0.07
CA VAL A 30 9.26 5.30 0.64
C VAL A 30 7.94 5.32 -0.11
N ILE A 31 6.84 5.08 0.60
CA ILE A 31 5.48 5.22 0.07
C ILE A 31 4.88 6.50 0.62
N ILE A 32 4.24 7.28 -0.25
CA ILE A 32 3.47 8.46 0.12
C ILE A 32 2.02 8.22 -0.29
N ASP A 33 1.12 8.21 0.69
CA ASP A 33 -0.32 8.12 0.49
C ASP A 33 -1.04 9.11 1.42
N PRO A 34 -2.12 9.77 0.99
CA PRO A 34 -2.90 10.66 1.86
C PRO A 34 -3.55 9.96 3.07
N SER A 35 -3.68 8.64 3.05
CA SER A 35 -4.28 7.84 4.10
C SER A 35 -3.31 6.76 4.60
N PRO A 36 -3.25 6.50 5.92
CA PRO A 36 -2.53 5.34 6.45
C PRO A 36 -3.32 4.04 6.30
N ARG A 37 -4.60 4.11 5.90
CA ARG A 37 -5.50 2.95 5.80
C ARG A 37 -5.56 2.42 4.38
N PHE A 38 -5.43 1.11 4.27
CA PHE A 38 -5.70 0.39 3.04
C PHE A 38 -7.19 0.07 2.90
N GLU A 39 -7.78 0.41 1.76
CA GLU A 39 -9.19 0.15 1.48
C GLU A 39 -9.33 -0.92 0.40
N PHE A 40 -9.83 -2.10 0.79
CA PHE A 40 -10.19 -3.13 -0.17
C PHE A 40 -11.57 -2.85 -0.78
N LEU A 41 -11.59 -2.00 -1.81
CA LEU A 41 -12.85 -1.51 -2.42
C LEU A 41 -13.79 -2.63 -2.91
N HIS A 42 -13.26 -3.78 -3.32
CA HIS A 42 -14.07 -4.92 -3.75
C HIS A 42 -15.06 -5.37 -2.65
N ASN A 43 -14.67 -5.25 -1.38
CA ASN A 43 -15.47 -5.65 -0.22
C ASN A 43 -16.12 -4.47 0.50
N ILE A 44 -16.16 -3.27 -0.10
CA ILE A 44 -16.75 -2.10 0.55
C ILE A 44 -18.24 -2.31 0.90
N HIS A 45 -18.93 -3.13 0.10
CA HIS A 45 -20.31 -3.51 0.35
C HIS A 45 -20.51 -4.27 1.67
N GLU A 46 -19.49 -4.97 2.18
CA GLU A 46 -19.53 -5.63 3.49
C GLU A 46 -19.45 -4.62 4.64
N LEU A 47 -18.71 -3.51 4.46
CA LEU A 47 -18.69 -2.41 5.42
C LEU A 47 -20.02 -1.65 5.41
N ILE A 48 -20.56 -1.36 4.23
CA ILE A 48 -21.84 -0.64 4.07
C ILE A 48 -23.02 -1.46 4.61
N SER A 49 -23.01 -2.78 4.39
CA SER A 49 -24.05 -3.69 4.90
C SER A 49 -23.90 -4.03 6.39
N GLY A 50 -22.81 -3.63 7.04
CA GLY A 50 -22.52 -3.97 8.44
C GLY A 50 -22.08 -5.42 8.67
N VAL A 51 -21.85 -6.19 7.60
CA VAL A 51 -21.27 -7.54 7.67
C VAL A 51 -19.84 -7.49 8.20
N LYS A 52 -19.12 -6.41 7.92
CA LYS A 52 -17.81 -6.09 8.48
C LYS A 52 -17.80 -4.70 9.09
N SER A 53 -16.89 -4.50 10.03
CA SER A 53 -16.56 -3.19 10.61
C SER A 53 -15.16 -2.77 10.16
N PRO A 54 -14.86 -1.47 10.11
CA PRO A 54 -13.55 -0.94 9.69
C PRO A 54 -12.42 -1.11 10.74
N ASP A 55 -12.66 -1.87 11.80
CA ASP A 55 -11.77 -2.10 12.95
C ASP A 55 -11.09 -3.48 12.92
#